data_AF-A0A182XWY7-F1
#
_entry.id   AF-A0A182XWY7-F1
#
_cell.length_a   1.000
_cell.length_b   1.000
_cell.length_c   1.000
_cell.angle_alpha   90.00
_cell.angle_beta   90.00
_cell.angle_gamma   90.00
#
_symmetry.space_group_name_H-M   'P 1'
#
loop_
_entity.id
_entity.type
_entity.pdbx_description
1 polymer ?
#
loop_
_entity_poly.entity_id
_entity_poly.type
_entity_poly.pdbx_seq_one_letter_code
_entity_poly.pdbx_strand_id
1 'polypeptide(L)'
;MKCVAVAVLFGVVLLAGAAFADESEEISVEQSVEANCEVEKCNGQYEEFRCCGMCYQDTCITNKIDCENKCTKGCYCIKGFIREYEGGKCMPQRLCQSYLRSGFSSG
;
A
#
# COMPACT_ATOMS: atom_id res chain seq x y z
N MET A 1 44.52 1.20 -11.07
CA MET A 1 43.96 0.15 -11.94
C MET A 1 44.13 -1.18 -11.21
N LYS A 2 43.14 -1.98 -10.81
CA LYS A 2 41.67 -1.95 -10.77
C LYS A 2 41.30 -3.02 -9.73
N CYS A 3 40.98 -2.63 -8.50
CA CYS A 3 40.33 -3.46 -7.49
C CYS A 3 39.48 -2.46 -6.70
N VAL A 4 38.15 -2.55 -6.74
CA VAL A 4 37.33 -1.70 -5.86
C VAL A 4 36.49 -2.62 -4.97
N ALA A 5 37.23 -3.47 -4.25
CA ALA A 5 36.84 -3.79 -2.90
C ALA A 5 36.98 -2.47 -2.13
N VAL A 6 35.87 -1.77 -1.87
CA VAL A 6 35.93 -0.68 -0.88
C VAL A 6 35.94 -1.36 0.48
N ALA A 7 37.09 -1.99 0.75
CA ALA A 7 37.54 -2.24 2.09
C ALA A 7 37.49 -0.89 2.79
N VAL A 8 36.62 -0.83 3.79
CA VAL A 8 36.50 0.24 4.77
C VAL A 8 37.91 0.66 5.18
N LEU A 9 38.36 1.80 4.66
CA LEU A 9 39.67 2.36 4.96
C LEU A 9 39.61 2.97 6.35
N PHE A 10 39.66 2.10 7.34
CA PHE A 10 40.19 2.42 8.65
C PHE A 10 41.66 2.80 8.47
N GLY A 11 41.94 4.10 8.53
CA GLY A 11 43.31 4.58 8.64
C GLY A 11 43.47 6.08 8.43
N VAL A 12 43.05 6.91 9.39
CA VAL A 12 43.95 7.89 10.04
C VAL A 12 43.45 8.13 11.47
N VAL A 13 44.39 8.02 12.40
CA VAL A 13 44.28 8.16 13.84
C VAL A 13 44.25 9.66 14.26
N LEU A 14 43.34 9.97 15.19
CA LEU A 14 43.31 11.08 16.18
C LEU A 14 43.17 12.54 15.71
N LEU A 15 41.95 13.08 15.79
CA LEU A 15 41.64 14.33 16.52
C LEU A 15 40.23 14.22 17.14
N ALA A 16 40.15 14.42 18.45
CA ALA A 16 38.97 14.56 19.32
C ALA A 16 37.54 14.40 18.71
N GLY A 17 36.77 13.45 19.25
CA GLY A 17 35.30 13.48 19.22
C GLY A 17 34.61 12.27 18.57
N ALA A 18 33.90 11.50 19.39
CA ALA A 18 32.92 10.44 19.10
C ALA A 18 33.36 9.24 18.22
N ALA A 19 33.57 8.07 18.85
CA ALA A 19 33.64 6.78 18.17
C ALA A 19 32.23 6.17 18.08
N PHE A 20 31.71 6.03 16.87
CA PHE A 20 30.54 5.21 16.53
C PHE A 20 31.02 3.79 16.22
N ALA A 21 30.36 2.78 16.77
CA ALA A 21 30.63 1.38 16.50
C ALA A 21 29.48 0.76 15.69
N ASP A 22 29.89 -0.12 14.77
CA ASP A 22 29.16 -1.17 14.05
C ASP A 22 28.47 -0.86 12.71
N GLU A 23 29.04 -1.48 11.67
CA GLU A 23 28.47 -1.75 10.35
C GLU A 23 28.31 -3.28 10.27
N SER A 24 27.08 -3.78 10.42
CA SER A 24 26.66 -5.08 9.88
C SER A 24 25.14 -5.11 9.75
N GLU A 25 24.69 -5.30 8.50
CA GLU A 25 23.32 -5.22 7.97
C GLU A 25 22.73 -3.81 7.83
N GLU A 26 22.95 -3.22 6.64
CA GLU A 26 22.00 -2.26 6.08
C GLU A 26 20.65 -2.96 5.86
N ILE A 27 19.82 -3.03 6.89
CA ILE A 27 18.38 -2.86 6.66
C ILE A 27 18.21 -1.35 6.59
N SER A 28 18.25 -0.83 5.36
CA SER A 28 17.81 0.52 5.07
C SER A 28 16.38 0.67 5.59
N VAL A 29 16.22 1.27 6.77
CA VAL A 29 14.94 1.83 7.23
C VAL A 29 14.69 3.11 6.42
N GLU A 30 14.58 2.92 5.11
CA GLU A 30 13.85 3.77 4.16
C GLU A 30 12.55 3.02 3.83
N GLN A 31 11.89 2.47 4.84
CA GLN A 31 10.62 1.78 4.68
C GLN A 31 9.72 2.14 5.86
N SER A 32 8.90 3.16 5.61
CA SER A 32 7.55 3.38 6.14
C SER A 32 7.24 2.77 7.51
N VAL A 33 6.94 3.65 8.48
CA VAL A 33 6.10 3.39 9.65
C VAL A 33 5.34 2.06 9.51
N GLU A 34 5.88 1.02 10.14
CA GLU A 34 5.24 -0.29 10.18
C GLU A 34 4.03 -0.15 11.09
N ALA A 35 2.92 0.28 10.51
CA ALA A 35 1.62 0.11 11.11
C ALA A 35 1.44 -1.40 11.26
N ASN A 36 1.70 -1.92 12.46
CA ASN A 36 1.33 -3.27 12.84
C ASN A 36 -0.20 -3.34 12.79
N CYS A 37 -0.71 -3.67 11.62
CA CYS A 37 -2.12 -3.74 11.31
C CYS A 37 -2.51 -5.22 11.37
N GLU A 38 -3.41 -5.53 12.29
CA GLU A 38 -3.98 -6.87 12.36
C GLU A 38 -4.75 -7.14 11.06
N VAL A 39 -4.39 -8.23 10.39
CA VAL A 39 -5.01 -8.63 9.12
C VAL A 39 -6.36 -9.27 9.42
N GLU A 40 -7.42 -8.64 8.93
CA GLU A 40 -8.78 -9.18 9.00
C GLU A 40 -9.14 -9.93 7.72
N LYS A 41 -9.97 -10.97 7.86
CA LYS A 41 -10.47 -11.73 6.71
C LYS A 41 -11.60 -10.94 6.02
N CYS A 42 -11.43 -10.68 4.72
CA CYS A 42 -12.50 -10.14 3.89
C CYS A 42 -13.54 -11.21 3.55
N ASN A 43 -14.81 -10.85 3.68
CA ASN A 43 -15.94 -11.73 3.38
C ASN A 43 -16.44 -11.57 1.93
N GLY A 44 -16.13 -10.45 1.28
CA GLY A 44 -16.51 -10.22 -0.11
C GLY A 44 -15.64 -10.98 -1.09
N GLN A 45 -16.24 -11.35 -2.23
CA GLN A 45 -15.49 -11.90 -3.36
C GLN A 45 -14.64 -10.80 -3.99
N TYR A 46 -13.45 -11.17 -4.46
CA TYR A 46 -12.51 -10.25 -5.11
C TYR A 46 -12.09 -9.08 -4.22
N GLU A 47 -12.05 -9.31 -2.91
CA GLU A 47 -11.54 -8.37 -1.92
C GLU A 47 -10.24 -8.88 -1.30
N GLU A 48 -9.35 -7.95 -0.97
CA GLU A 48 -8.14 -8.19 -0.17
C GLU A 48 -8.08 -7.17 0.96
N PHE A 49 -7.59 -7.61 2.12
CA PHE A 49 -7.37 -6.69 3.23
C PHE A 49 -6.11 -5.86 2.95
N ARG A 50 -6.21 -4.55 3.10
CA ARG A 50 -5.09 -3.62 3.03
C ARG A 50 -5.05 -2.81 4.31
N CYS A 51 -3.86 -2.74 4.90
CA CYS A 51 -3.62 -1.89 6.06
C CYS A 51 -3.61 -0.41 5.72
N CYS A 52 -3.24 -0.11 4.47
CA CYS A 52 -3.01 1.23 4.00
C CYS A 52 -3.60 1.37 2.60
N GLY A 53 -4.91 1.62 2.53
CA GLY A 53 -5.62 1.92 1.29
C GLY A 53 -6.00 3.40 1.18
N MET A 54 -6.65 3.73 0.06
CA MET A 54 -7.32 5.02 -0.09
C MET A 54 -8.55 5.06 0.84
N CYS A 55 -8.92 6.24 1.31
CA CYS A 55 -10.18 6.48 2.03
C CYS A 55 -11.45 6.08 1.24
N TYR A 56 -11.35 5.95 -0.09
CA TYR A 56 -12.45 5.59 -0.99
C TYR A 56 -12.05 4.42 -1.87
N GLN A 57 -13.05 3.85 -2.52
CA GLN A 57 -12.88 2.84 -3.55
C GLN A 57 -13.67 3.26 -4.78
N ASP A 58 -13.11 3.02 -5.95
CA ASP A 58 -13.81 3.31 -7.20
C ASP A 58 -15.07 2.45 -7.30
N THR A 59 -16.12 3.05 -7.87
CA THR A 59 -17.40 2.37 -8.07
C THR A 59 -17.88 2.56 -9.51
N CYS A 60 -18.86 1.76 -9.96
CA CYS A 60 -19.45 1.96 -11.28
C CYS A 60 -20.24 3.28 -11.40
N ILE A 61 -20.67 3.87 -10.28
CA ILE A 61 -21.56 5.05 -10.23
C ILE A 61 -20.77 6.33 -9.99
N THR A 62 -19.95 6.30 -8.94
CA THR A 62 -19.20 7.46 -8.43
C THR A 62 -17.74 7.11 -8.37
N ASN A 63 -16.91 8.05 -8.81
CA ASN A 63 -15.47 7.96 -8.67
C ASN A 63 -14.98 9.10 -7.80
N LYS A 64 -13.93 8.78 -7.03
CA LYS A 64 -13.03 9.71 -6.34
C LYS A 64 -13.71 10.82 -5.52
N ILE A 65 -13.66 10.65 -4.22
CA ILE A 65 -13.78 11.77 -3.27
C ILE A 65 -12.39 12.31 -2.96
N ASP A 66 -12.26 13.62 -2.80
CA ASP A 66 -11.05 14.19 -2.26
C ASP A 66 -10.93 13.81 -0.78
N CYS A 67 -9.80 13.20 -0.44
CA CYS A 67 -9.51 12.82 0.93
C CYS A 67 -8.18 13.36 1.37
N GLU A 68 -8.19 13.94 2.56
CA GLU A 68 -7.00 14.42 3.26
C GLU A 68 -6.16 13.25 3.78
N ASN A 69 -6.80 12.16 4.22
CA ASN A 69 -6.13 10.98 4.73
C ASN A 69 -5.97 9.90 3.65
N LYS A 70 -4.73 9.49 3.43
CA LYS A 70 -4.35 8.24 2.75
C LYS A 70 -3.87 7.29 3.86
N CYS A 71 -4.10 5.98 3.70
CA CYS A 71 -3.86 4.94 4.71
C CYS A 71 -5.08 4.60 5.59
N THR A 72 -6.19 4.22 4.95
CA THR A 72 -7.32 3.61 5.64
C THR A 72 -7.17 2.09 5.62
N LYS A 73 -7.32 1.44 6.78
CA LYS A 73 -7.33 -0.02 6.86
C LYS A 73 -8.70 -0.57 6.45
N GLY A 74 -8.73 -1.70 5.76
CA GLY A 74 -9.98 -2.39 5.42
C GLY A 74 -9.89 -3.30 4.21
N CYS A 75 -11.05 -3.78 3.75
CA CYS A 75 -11.18 -4.64 2.57
C CYS A 75 -11.37 -3.83 1.29
N TYR A 76 -10.47 -4.05 0.33
CA TYR A 76 -10.42 -3.35 -0.95
C TYR A 76 -10.62 -4.33 -2.10
N CYS A 77 -11.28 -3.88 -3.17
CA CYS A 77 -11.31 -4.66 -4.40
C CYS A 77 -9.88 -4.91 -4.90
N ILE A 78 -9.60 -6.16 -5.27
CA ILE A 78 -8.33 -6.53 -5.89
C ILE A 78 -8.18 -5.82 -7.24
N LYS A 79 -6.95 -5.74 -7.73
CA LYS A 79 -6.64 -5.04 -8.98
C LYS A 79 -7.51 -5.53 -10.15
N GLY A 80 -8.11 -4.60 -10.89
CA GLY A 80 -9.01 -4.87 -12.02
C GLY A 80 -10.48 -5.06 -11.64
N PHE A 81 -10.79 -5.00 -10.34
CA PHE A 81 -12.13 -5.04 -9.79
C PHE A 81 -12.45 -3.70 -9.11
N ILE A 82 -13.71 -3.28 -9.19
CA ILE A 82 -14.23 -2.08 -8.52
C ILE A 82 -15.60 -2.40 -7.91
N ARG A 83 -16.08 -1.57 -6.99
CA ARG A 83 -17.39 -1.83 -6.37
C ARG A 83 -18.54 -1.49 -7.33
N GLU A 84 -19.62 -2.26 -7.25
CA GLU A 84 -20.87 -1.95 -7.94
C GLU A 84 -21.39 -0.54 -7.54
N TYR A 85 -21.40 -0.27 -6.24
CA TYR A 85 -21.74 1.00 -5.58
C TYR A 85 -21.04 1.04 -4.21
N GLU A 86 -21.16 2.12 -3.44
CA GLU A 86 -20.56 2.22 -2.11
C GLU A 86 -21.10 1.12 -1.17
N GLY A 87 -20.20 0.30 -0.61
CA GLY A 87 -20.57 -0.88 0.18
C GLY A 87 -21.07 -2.09 -0.62
N GLY A 88 -21.24 -1.96 -1.95
CA GLY A 88 -21.60 -3.04 -2.86
C GLY A 88 -20.44 -4.00 -3.14
N LYS A 89 -20.70 -5.07 -3.90
CA LYS A 89 -19.71 -6.12 -4.19
C LYS A 89 -18.64 -5.64 -5.16
N CYS A 90 -17.45 -6.24 -5.10
CA CYS A 90 -16.42 -6.07 -6.12
C CYS A 90 -16.77 -6.87 -7.37
N MET A 91 -16.66 -6.22 -8.53
CA MET A 91 -16.90 -6.83 -9.84
C MET A 91 -15.83 -6.39 -10.84
N PRO A 92 -15.59 -7.16 -11.92
CA PRO A 92 -14.66 -6.74 -12.97
C PRO A 92 -15.04 -5.37 -13.53
N GLN A 93 -14.10 -4.42 -13.53
CA GLN A 93 -14.34 -3.04 -13.96
C GLN A 93 -14.96 -2.95 -15.36
N ARG A 94 -14.56 -3.84 -16.27
CA ARG A 94 -15.07 -3.94 -17.64
C ARG A 94 -16.59 -4.19 -17.73
N LEU A 95 -17.20 -4.70 -16.67
CA LEU A 95 -18.63 -5.02 -16.62
C LEU A 95 -19.48 -3.84 -16.12
N CYS A 96 -18.89 -2.72 -15.70
CA CYS A 96 -19.66 -1.59 -15.19
C CYS A 96 -20.69 -1.07 -16.20
N GLN A 97 -20.35 -0.97 -17.49
CA GLN A 97 -21.31 -0.51 -18.49
C GLN A 97 -22.55 -1.43 -18.57
N SER A 98 -22.33 -2.74 -18.46
CA SER A 98 -23.43 -3.72 -18.42
C SER A 98 -24.25 -3.58 -17.14
N TYR A 99 -23.59 -3.38 -16.00
CA TYR A 99 -24.23 -3.19 -14.71
C TYR A 99 -25.10 -1.92 -14.70
N LEU A 100 -24.53 -0.77 -15.11
CA LEU A 100 -25.23 0.51 -15.27
C LEU A 100 -26.49 0.39 -16.13
N ARG A 101 -26.44 -0.41 -17.22
CA ARG A 101 -27.55 -0.59 -18.15
C ARG A 101 -28.65 -1.54 -17.63
N SER A 102 -28.32 -2.41 -16.68
CA SER A 102 -29.26 -3.43 -16.18
C SER A 102 -30.22 -2.88 -15.12
N GLY A 103 -30.10 -1.59 -14.76
CA GLY A 103 -30.85 -0.97 -13.68
C GLY A 103 -30.21 -1.31 -12.35
N PHE A 104 -29.65 -0.29 -11.70
CA PHE A 104 -29.08 -0.45 -10.36
C PHE A 104 -30.14 -0.94 -9.40
N SER A 105 -30.01 -2.18 -8.94
CA SER A 105 -30.82 -2.68 -7.85
C SER A 105 -30.20 -2.16 -6.55
N SER A 106 -30.51 -0.91 -6.20
CA SER A 106 -30.26 -0.36 -4.87
C SER A 106 -31.15 -1.13 -3.90
N GLY A 107 -30.62 -2.21 -3.33
CA GLY A 107 -31.26 -2.98 -2.26
C GLY A 107 -31.32 -2.18 -0.97
#